data_AF-A0A2W4PA40-F1
#
_entry.id   AF-A0A2W4PA40-F1
#
_cell.length_a   1.000
_cell.length_b   1.000
_cell.length_c   1.000
_cell.angle_alpha   90.00
_cell.angle_beta   90.00
_cell.angle_gamma   90.00
#
_symmetry.space_group_name_H-M   'P 1'
#
loop_
_entity.id
_entity.type
_entity.pdbx_description
1 polymer ?
#
loop_
_entity_poly.entity_id
_entity_poly.type
_entity_poly.pdbx_seq_one_letter_code
_entity_poly.pdbx_strand_id
1 'polypeptide(L)'
;MSLSRSTIRSELASTLRHLTADASRRSAVRLIVAEKGTLGQDDILPEPGKGLELVLVAQGVNEPASELLSRTERRLAALERADRGVADAVLLVRASADPATRAVRRQVARAVMDRLARSGSKELTVLARRPMDPELCDELLTLAETLIADSKEARVAIRVRFDGAELEHSSGIFPAPGAEETTAPPQAIA
;
A
#
# COMPACT_ATOMS: atom_id res chain seq x y z
N MET A 1 -5.00 -37.31 35.03
CA MET A 1 -3.56 -37.14 34.72
C MET A 1 -3.33 -35.70 34.31
N SER A 2 -2.84 -34.86 35.23
CA SER A 2 -2.59 -33.44 34.95
C SER A 2 -1.24 -33.28 34.27
N LEU A 3 -1.25 -32.85 33.00
CA LEU A 3 -0.02 -32.47 32.31
C LEU A 3 0.57 -31.23 33.00
N SER A 4 1.83 -31.36 33.43
CA SER A 4 2.56 -30.29 34.12
C SER A 4 2.59 -29.02 33.27
N ARG A 5 2.39 -27.85 33.90
CA ARG A 5 2.40 -26.54 33.23
C ARG A 5 3.71 -26.26 32.47
N SER A 6 4.80 -26.96 32.77
CA SER A 6 6.06 -26.84 32.02
C SER A 6 6.01 -27.52 30.64
N THR A 7 5.28 -28.62 30.50
CA THR A 7 5.17 -29.37 29.24
C THR A 7 4.37 -28.59 28.19
N ILE A 8 3.25 -27.99 28.61
CA ILE A 8 2.41 -27.15 27.73
C ILE A 8 3.18 -25.92 27.24
N ARG A 9 4.03 -25.32 28.08
CA ARG A 9 4.83 -24.14 27.72
C ARG A 9 5.98 -24.49 26.75
N SER A 10 6.55 -25.69 26.88
CA SER A 10 7.59 -26.20 25.98
C SER A 10 7.02 -26.54 24.59
N GLU A 11 5.84 -27.16 24.52
CA GLU A 11 5.18 -27.45 23.24
C GLU A 11 4.72 -26.16 22.53
N LEU A 12 4.12 -25.20 23.25
CA LEU A 12 3.77 -23.90 22.65
C LEU A 12 4.97 -23.15 22.10
N ALA A 13 6.10 -23.16 22.81
CA ALA A 13 7.34 -22.52 22.35
C ALA A 13 8.03 -23.27 21.20
N SER A 14 7.79 -24.58 21.07
CA SER A 14 8.23 -25.43 19.96
C SER A 14 7.38 -25.20 18.72
N THR A 15 6.06 -25.19 18.86
CA THR A 15 5.10 -24.92 17.77
C THR A 15 5.22 -23.48 17.26
N LEU A 16 5.40 -22.50 18.16
CA LEU A 16 5.70 -21.12 17.76
C LEU A 16 7.03 -21.02 17.02
N ARG A 17 8.06 -21.76 17.45
CA ARG A 17 9.35 -21.81 16.76
C ARG A 17 9.26 -22.45 15.37
N HIS A 18 8.48 -23.52 15.22
CA HIS A 18 8.24 -24.14 13.92
C HIS A 18 7.40 -23.25 12.99
N LEU A 19 6.40 -22.53 13.50
CA LEU A 19 5.64 -21.54 12.72
C LEU A 19 6.52 -20.34 12.29
N THR A 20 7.47 -19.90 13.13
CA THR A 20 8.45 -18.87 12.74
C THR A 20 9.55 -19.41 11.82
N ALA A 21 9.89 -20.70 11.90
CA ALA A 21 10.91 -21.31 11.05
C ALA A 21 10.41 -21.52 9.61
N ASP A 22 9.14 -21.90 9.43
CA ASP A 22 8.51 -22.00 8.10
C ASP A 22 8.18 -20.62 7.48
N ALA A 23 8.12 -19.56 8.30
CA ALA A 23 8.04 -18.17 7.86
C ALA A 23 9.37 -17.60 7.31
N SER A 24 10.43 -18.42 7.22
CA SER A 24 11.69 -18.06 6.53
C SER A 24 11.56 -17.92 5.02
N ARG A 25 10.36 -18.10 4.45
CA ARG A 25 10.02 -17.57 3.13
C ARG A 25 9.67 -16.10 3.29
N ARG A 26 10.55 -15.20 2.83
CA ARG A 26 10.34 -13.76 2.58
C ARG A 26 8.84 -13.40 2.50
N SER A 27 8.19 -13.20 3.64
CA SER A 27 6.74 -13.02 3.66
C SER A 27 6.48 -11.62 3.12
N ALA A 28 5.79 -11.58 1.98
CA ALA A 28 5.40 -10.34 1.35
C ALA A 28 4.50 -9.54 2.30
N VAL A 29 4.74 -8.23 2.36
CA VAL A 29 4.08 -7.33 3.31
C VAL A 29 2.98 -6.55 2.61
N ARG A 30 1.83 -6.43 3.24
CA ARG A 30 0.86 -5.37 2.98
C ARG A 30 1.14 -4.21 3.92
N LEU A 31 1.51 -3.05 3.38
CA LEU A 31 1.75 -1.86 4.17
C LEU A 31 0.48 -1.01 4.24
N ILE A 32 0.01 -0.70 5.45
CA ILE A 32 -1.05 0.28 5.65
C ILE A 32 -0.47 1.51 6.34
N VAL A 33 -0.66 2.68 5.74
CA VAL A 33 -0.34 3.97 6.34
C VAL A 33 -1.65 4.70 6.58
N ALA A 34 -1.89 5.14 7.82
CA ALA A 34 -3.19 5.66 8.24
C ALA A 34 -3.09 7.05 8.87
N GLU A 35 -3.76 8.03 8.28
CA GLU A 35 -3.91 9.37 8.86
C GLU A 35 -4.81 9.36 10.11
N LYS A 36 -4.67 10.39 10.95
CA LYS A 36 -5.39 10.50 12.22
C LYS A 36 -6.92 10.40 12.01
N GLY A 37 -7.54 9.41 12.66
CA GLY A 37 -8.99 9.24 12.63
C GLY A 37 -9.52 8.44 11.42
N THR A 38 -8.63 7.78 10.68
CA THR A 38 -9.01 6.80 9.66
C THR A 38 -9.07 5.37 10.20
N LEU A 39 -8.42 5.08 11.33
CA LEU A 39 -8.50 3.79 12.05
C LEU A 39 -9.67 3.73 13.04
N GLY A 40 -10.20 2.52 13.27
CA GLY A 40 -11.31 2.29 14.21
C GLY A 40 -12.70 2.47 13.60
N GLN A 41 -12.77 2.51 12.27
CA GLN A 41 -14.03 2.36 11.57
C GLN A 41 -14.04 0.94 11.00
N ASP A 42 -14.79 0.06 11.67
CA ASP A 42 -14.57 -1.40 11.77
C ASP A 42 -14.56 -2.21 10.46
N ASP A 43 -14.89 -1.62 9.32
CA ASP A 43 -15.17 -2.35 8.07
C ASP A 43 -14.12 -2.22 6.95
N ILE A 44 -13.00 -1.52 7.13
CA ILE A 44 -12.16 -1.07 6.00
C ILE A 44 -10.67 -1.45 6.08
N LEU A 45 -10.27 -2.35 6.97
CA LEU A 45 -8.98 -3.00 6.73
C LEU A 45 -9.20 -3.99 5.57
N PRO A 46 -8.70 -3.74 4.35
CA PRO A 46 -8.85 -4.71 3.28
C PRO A 46 -8.24 -6.02 3.76
N GLU A 47 -9.03 -7.09 3.75
CA GLU A 47 -8.59 -8.38 4.29
C GLU A 47 -7.19 -8.67 3.77
N PRO A 48 -6.21 -8.94 4.65
CA PRO A 48 -4.86 -9.22 4.22
C PRO A 48 -4.95 -10.31 3.16
N GLY A 49 -4.41 -10.04 1.96
CA GLY A 49 -4.36 -11.05 0.91
C GLY A 49 -3.73 -12.31 1.51
N LYS A 50 -4.29 -13.49 1.20
CA LYS A 50 -3.86 -14.74 1.82
C LYS A 50 -2.33 -14.86 1.79
N GLY A 51 -1.71 -14.96 2.97
CA GLY A 51 -0.26 -15.11 3.13
C GLY A 51 0.55 -13.82 3.17
N LEU A 52 -0.08 -12.64 3.20
CA LEU A 52 0.60 -11.37 3.42
C LEU A 52 0.66 -11.02 4.91
N GLU A 53 1.83 -10.57 5.36
CA GLU A 53 1.95 -9.96 6.69
C GLU A 53 1.46 -8.52 6.64
N LEU A 54 0.65 -8.13 7.63
CA LEU A 54 0.18 -6.76 7.76
C LEU A 54 1.17 -5.91 8.54
N VAL A 55 1.60 -4.79 7.95
CA VAL A 55 2.40 -3.76 8.64
C VAL A 55 1.60 -2.46 8.65
N LEU A 56 1.24 -1.99 9.85
CA LEU A 56 0.48 -0.76 10.04
C LEU A 56 1.38 0.37 10.58
N VAL A 57 1.30 1.54 9.95
CA VAL A 57 1.88 2.80 10.42
C VAL A 57 0.75 3.82 10.54
N ALA A 58 0.36 4.12 11.77
CA ALA A 58 -0.82 4.95 12.03
C ALA A 58 -0.47 6.22 12.79
N GLN A 59 -1.03 7.35 12.38
CA GLN A 59 -0.88 8.64 13.05
C GLN A 59 -1.68 8.66 14.34
N GLY A 60 -1.00 8.93 15.45
CA GLY A 60 -1.57 9.06 16.77
C GLY A 60 -2.45 10.30 16.93
N VAL A 61 -3.30 10.26 17.96
CA VAL A 61 -4.09 11.42 18.35
C VAL A 61 -3.12 12.49 18.88
N ASN A 62 -3.04 13.63 18.18
CA ASN A 62 -2.13 14.77 18.45
C ASN A 62 -0.69 14.58 17.94
N GLU A 63 -0.43 13.52 17.16
CA GLU A 63 0.83 13.40 16.45
C GLU A 63 0.82 14.32 15.21
N PRO A 64 1.87 15.14 14.99
CA PRO A 64 1.98 15.94 13.78
C PRO A 64 2.19 15.05 12.56
N ALA A 65 1.72 15.50 11.39
CA ALA A 65 1.81 14.71 10.16
C ALA A 65 3.28 14.35 9.79
N SER A 66 4.24 15.24 10.05
CA SER A 66 5.67 14.98 9.80
C SER A 66 6.24 13.75 10.54
N GLU A 67 5.69 13.42 11.71
CA GLU A 67 6.09 12.22 12.46
C GLU A 67 5.54 10.95 11.82
N LEU A 68 4.35 11.01 11.19
CA LEU A 68 3.82 9.91 10.38
C LEU A 68 4.75 9.60 9.20
N LEU A 69 5.22 10.64 8.49
CA LEU A 69 6.20 10.47 7.41
C LEU A 69 7.47 9.81 7.92
N SER A 70 8.07 10.38 8.98
CA SER A 70 9.31 9.88 9.57
C SER A 70 9.19 8.42 10.04
N ARG A 71 8.04 8.01 10.59
CA ARG A 71 7.78 6.61 10.96
C ARG A 71 7.56 5.72 9.76
N THR A 72 6.93 6.23 8.71
CA THR A 72 6.71 5.50 7.45
C THR A 72 8.06 5.20 6.79
N GLU A 73 8.92 6.20 6.60
CA GLU A 73 10.25 6.03 6.03
C GLU A 73 11.11 5.07 6.85
N ARG A 74 11.14 5.22 8.18
CA ARG A 74 11.85 4.28 9.07
C ARG A 74 11.34 2.85 8.92
N ARG A 75 10.03 2.67 8.76
CA ARG A 75 9.43 1.35 8.57
C ARG A 75 9.79 0.77 7.20
N LEU A 76 9.71 1.55 6.13
CA LEU A 76 10.13 1.13 4.79
C LEU A 76 11.61 0.71 4.77
N ALA A 77 12.49 1.51 5.37
CA ALA A 77 13.91 1.18 5.50
C ALA A 77 14.16 -0.06 6.35
N ALA A 78 13.33 -0.31 7.38
CA ALA A 78 13.42 -1.53 8.18
C ALA A 78 13.01 -2.78 7.39
N LEU A 79 11.96 -2.67 6.57
CA LEU A 79 11.54 -3.75 5.66
C LEU A 79 12.62 -4.04 4.61
N GLU A 80 13.24 -2.99 4.06
CA GLU A 80 14.37 -3.13 3.13
C GLU A 80 15.57 -3.83 3.76
N ARG A 81 16.01 -3.40 4.94
CA ARG A 81 17.11 -4.03 5.67
C ARG A 81 16.85 -5.49 6.03
N ALA A 82 15.59 -5.87 6.16
CA ALA A 82 15.17 -7.24 6.44
C ALA A 82 14.91 -8.08 5.16
N ASP A 83 15.22 -7.56 3.97
CA ASP A 83 14.92 -8.18 2.66
C ASP A 83 13.43 -8.56 2.51
N ARG A 84 12.56 -7.69 3.03
CA ARG A 84 11.10 -7.86 2.98
C ARG A 84 10.49 -6.91 1.95
N GLY A 85 9.87 -7.50 0.93
CA GLY A 85 9.14 -6.77 -0.11
C GLY A 85 7.76 -6.33 0.38
N VAL A 86 7.34 -5.13 -0.02
CA VAL A 86 5.97 -4.63 0.22
C VAL A 86 5.15 -5.01 -1.00
N ALA A 87 4.33 -6.05 -0.99
CA ALA A 87 3.57 -6.51 -2.17
C ALA A 87 2.49 -5.53 -2.63
N ASP A 88 1.85 -4.86 -1.68
CA ASP A 88 0.87 -3.80 -1.92
C ASP A 88 0.89 -2.82 -0.74
N ALA A 89 0.37 -1.61 -0.97
CA ALA A 89 0.22 -0.62 0.07
C ALA A 89 -1.13 0.09 0.01
N VAL A 90 -1.63 0.48 1.18
CA VAL A 90 -2.87 1.22 1.35
C VAL A 90 -2.58 2.48 2.15
N LEU A 91 -2.96 3.62 1.61
CA LEU A 91 -2.90 4.92 2.28
C LEU A 91 -4.32 5.35 2.66
N LEU A 92 -4.64 5.28 3.95
CA LEU A 92 -5.92 5.71 4.49
C LEU A 92 -5.83 7.21 4.81
N VAL A 93 -6.66 8.01 4.13
CA VAL A 93 -6.64 9.47 4.21
C VAL A 93 -7.99 10.04 4.60
N ARG A 94 -7.97 11.27 5.11
CA ARG A 94 -9.17 12.05 5.42
C ARG A 94 -9.05 13.48 4.88
N ALA A 95 -10.19 14.16 4.80
CA ALA A 95 -10.20 15.59 4.51
C ALA A 95 -9.39 16.36 5.57
N SER A 96 -8.56 17.29 5.09
CA SER A 96 -7.75 18.16 5.94
C SER A 96 -7.58 19.53 5.28
N ALA A 97 -8.01 20.58 5.97
CA ALA A 97 -7.78 21.96 5.55
C ALA A 97 -6.29 22.36 5.67
N ASP A 98 -5.53 21.69 6.54
CA ASP A 98 -4.13 21.98 6.79
C ASP A 98 -3.24 21.63 5.57
N PRO A 99 -2.60 22.62 4.93
CA PRO A 99 -1.69 22.39 3.81
C PRO A 99 -0.47 21.53 4.17
N ALA A 100 0.01 21.57 5.43
CA ALA A 100 1.15 20.77 5.84
C ALA A 100 0.80 19.28 5.86
N THR A 101 -0.37 18.92 6.37
CA THR A 101 -0.89 17.55 6.30
C THR A 101 -1.01 17.05 4.86
N ARG A 102 -1.53 17.88 3.94
CA ARG A 102 -1.61 17.54 2.51
C ARG A 102 -0.23 17.36 1.87
N ALA A 103 0.74 18.21 2.20
CA ALA A 103 2.11 18.06 1.72
C ALA A 103 2.75 16.76 2.21
N VAL A 104 2.57 16.42 3.49
CA VAL A 104 3.04 15.16 4.07
C VAL A 104 2.40 13.96 3.39
N ARG A 105 1.08 13.99 3.12
CA ARG A 105 0.39 12.92 2.39
C ARG A 105 1.07 12.62 1.06
N ARG A 106 1.42 13.66 0.30
CA ARG A 106 2.15 13.51 -0.97
C ARG A 106 3.52 12.87 -0.77
N GLN A 107 4.26 13.30 0.25
CA GLN A 107 5.58 12.73 0.58
C GLN A 107 5.49 11.26 1.00
N VAL A 108 4.50 10.90 1.82
CA VAL A 108 4.21 9.52 2.21
C VAL A 108 3.90 8.67 0.97
N ALA A 109 2.99 9.13 0.11
CA ALA A 109 2.62 8.40 -1.10
C ALA A 109 3.82 8.17 -2.02
N ARG A 110 4.68 9.18 -2.21
CA ARG A 110 5.93 9.06 -2.98
C ARG A 110 6.89 8.05 -2.37
N ALA A 111 7.16 8.13 -1.07
CA ALA A 111 8.05 7.19 -0.38
C ALA A 111 7.55 5.74 -0.50
N VAL A 112 6.23 5.53 -0.42
CA VAL A 112 5.61 4.21 -0.62
C VAL A 112 5.72 3.75 -2.07
N MET A 113 5.44 4.61 -3.04
CA MET A 113 5.59 4.32 -4.48
C MET A 113 7.01 3.89 -4.84
N ASP A 114 8.01 4.64 -4.37
CA ASP A 114 9.43 4.33 -4.58
C ASP A 114 9.79 2.94 -4.03
N ARG A 115 9.22 2.58 -2.88
CA ARG A 115 9.42 1.24 -2.33
C ARG A 115 8.75 0.17 -3.18
N LEU A 116 7.48 0.36 -3.56
CA LEU A 116 6.72 -0.59 -4.38
C LEU A 116 7.43 -0.87 -5.71
N ALA A 117 7.95 0.18 -6.35
CA ALA A 117 8.72 0.10 -7.58
C ALA A 117 9.96 -0.80 -7.43
N ARG A 118 10.72 -0.62 -6.34
CA ARG A 118 11.93 -1.41 -6.06
C ARG A 118 11.65 -2.86 -5.71
N SER A 119 10.49 -3.16 -5.11
CA SER A 119 10.12 -4.54 -4.75
C SER A 119 9.40 -5.30 -5.86
N GLY A 120 9.19 -4.70 -7.04
CA GLY A 120 8.45 -5.31 -8.15
C GLY A 120 6.95 -5.45 -7.85
N SER A 121 6.45 -4.61 -6.94
CA SER A 121 5.10 -4.67 -6.41
C SER A 121 4.12 -3.90 -7.26
N LYS A 122 2.84 -4.25 -7.13
CA LYS A 122 1.89 -3.93 -8.19
C LYS A 122 0.95 -2.79 -7.87
N GLU A 123 0.75 -2.43 -6.61
CA GLU A 123 -0.37 -1.55 -6.28
C GLU A 123 -0.17 -0.66 -5.05
N LEU A 124 -0.50 0.62 -5.22
CA LEU A 124 -0.82 1.57 -4.16
C LEU A 124 -2.32 1.90 -4.23
N THR A 125 -3.06 1.62 -3.17
CA THR A 125 -4.44 2.10 -3.00
C THR A 125 -4.44 3.33 -2.08
N VAL A 126 -5.00 4.45 -2.54
CA VAL A 126 -5.30 5.62 -1.71
C VAL A 126 -6.79 5.61 -1.42
N LEU A 127 -7.16 5.56 -0.15
CA LEU A 127 -8.53 5.33 0.29
C LEU A 127 -9.01 6.47 1.19
N ALA A 128 -10.05 7.16 0.73
CA ALA A 128 -10.77 8.18 1.49
C ALA A 128 -12.15 7.68 1.92
N ARG A 129 -12.52 7.90 3.19
CA ARG A 129 -13.85 7.56 3.72
C ARG A 129 -14.85 8.73 3.63
N ARG A 130 -16.13 8.37 3.69
CA ARG A 130 -17.27 9.31 3.71
C ARG A 130 -17.31 10.22 4.94
N PRO A 131 -17.96 11.40 4.82
CA PRO A 131 -18.61 11.94 3.62
C PRO A 131 -17.59 12.32 2.53
N MET A 132 -17.98 12.13 1.27
CA MET A 132 -17.14 12.43 0.10
C MET A 132 -16.97 13.95 0.01
N ASP A 133 -15.81 14.43 0.42
CA ASP A 133 -15.40 15.82 0.30
C ASP A 133 -14.86 16.05 -1.14
N PRO A 134 -15.51 16.89 -1.97
CA PRO A 134 -15.06 17.16 -3.33
C PRO A 134 -13.62 17.67 -3.39
N GLU A 135 -13.20 18.50 -2.42
CA GLU A 135 -11.83 19.02 -2.39
C GLU A 135 -10.82 17.90 -2.15
N LEU A 136 -11.17 16.93 -1.29
CA LEU A 136 -10.35 15.74 -1.09
C LEU A 136 -10.32 14.88 -2.36
N CYS A 137 -11.45 14.69 -3.04
CA CYS A 137 -11.49 13.93 -4.29
C CYS A 137 -10.53 14.52 -5.33
N ASP A 138 -10.63 15.81 -5.59
CA ASP A 138 -9.76 16.51 -6.55
C ASP A 138 -8.29 16.44 -6.12
N GLU A 139 -8.01 16.59 -4.82
CA GLU A 139 -6.65 16.46 -4.28
C GLU A 139 -6.08 15.05 -4.52
N LEU A 140 -6.86 13.99 -4.29
CA LEU A 140 -6.40 12.62 -4.44
C LEU A 140 -6.23 12.21 -5.90
N LEU A 141 -7.09 12.70 -6.80
CA LEU A 141 -6.93 12.51 -8.23
C LEU A 141 -5.68 13.24 -8.74
N THR A 142 -5.47 14.50 -8.34
CA THR A 142 -4.26 15.28 -8.67
C THR A 142 -2.99 14.58 -8.12
N LEU A 143 -3.07 14.02 -6.91
CA LEU A 143 -1.99 13.24 -6.34
C LEU A 143 -1.68 12.00 -7.19
N ALA A 144 -2.70 11.22 -7.57
CA ALA A 144 -2.51 10.05 -8.40
C ALA A 144 -1.85 10.40 -9.75
N GLU A 145 -2.33 11.44 -10.43
CA GLU A 145 -1.73 11.93 -11.69
C GLU A 145 -0.27 12.33 -11.51
N THR A 146 0.05 13.04 -10.42
CA THR A 146 1.43 13.45 -10.10
C THR A 146 2.32 12.21 -9.90
N LEU A 147 1.85 11.20 -9.15
CA LEU A 147 2.61 9.98 -8.91
C LEU A 147 2.84 9.18 -10.20
N ILE A 148 1.84 9.12 -11.09
CA ILE A 148 1.97 8.47 -12.42
C ILE A 148 3.01 9.19 -13.27
N ALA A 149 2.99 10.53 -13.30
CA ALA A 149 3.95 11.32 -14.06
C ALA A 149 5.39 11.17 -13.53
N ASP A 150 5.54 11.02 -12.21
CA ASP A 150 6.83 10.81 -11.55
C ASP A 150 7.36 9.38 -11.78
N SER A 151 6.50 8.37 -11.94
CA SER A 151 6.87 6.93 -11.99
C SER A 151 7.28 6.40 -13.37
N LYS A 152 8.09 7.15 -14.13
CA LYS A 152 8.41 6.91 -15.56
C LYS A 152 8.87 5.49 -15.95
N GLU A 153 9.34 4.68 -15.00
CA GLU A 153 9.92 3.35 -15.27
C GLU A 153 9.22 2.20 -14.52
N ALA A 154 8.40 2.50 -13.51
CA ALA A 154 7.86 1.49 -12.60
C ALA A 154 6.36 1.25 -12.85
N ARG A 155 5.98 -0.01 -13.11
CA ARG A 155 4.59 -0.44 -13.31
C ARG A 155 3.86 -0.66 -11.98
N VAL A 156 3.76 0.38 -11.17
CA VAL A 156 2.93 0.38 -9.96
C VAL A 156 1.56 0.95 -10.32
N ALA A 157 0.49 0.17 -10.18
CA ALA A 157 -0.86 0.66 -10.33
C ALA A 157 -1.22 1.56 -9.14
N ILE A 158 -1.89 2.67 -9.41
CA ILE A 158 -2.42 3.56 -8.39
C ILE A 158 -3.94 3.48 -8.45
N ARG A 159 -4.57 3.05 -7.37
CA ARG A 159 -6.03 3.03 -7.23
C ARG A 159 -6.45 4.11 -6.25
N VAL A 160 -7.41 4.95 -6.64
CA VAL A 160 -8.06 5.88 -5.71
C VAL A 160 -9.45 5.34 -5.40
N ARG A 161 -9.76 5.13 -4.13
CA ARG A 161 -11.05 4.61 -3.68
C ARG A 161 -11.72 5.61 -2.76
N PHE A 162 -13.01 5.82 -3.00
CA PHE A 162 -13.89 6.59 -2.14
C PHE A 162 -14.94 5.64 -1.58
N ASP A 163 -15.09 5.60 -0.27
CA ASP A 163 -16.05 4.68 0.34
C ASP A 163 -17.49 4.96 -0.18
N GLY A 164 -18.16 3.92 -0.69
CA GLY A 164 -19.49 4.01 -1.30
C GLY A 164 -19.59 4.38 -2.79
N ALA A 165 -18.48 4.46 -3.53
CA ALA A 165 -18.45 4.39 -5.00
C ALA A 165 -17.06 3.94 -5.47
N GLU A 166 -16.97 2.78 -6.11
CA GLU A 166 -15.73 2.34 -6.76
C GLU A 166 -15.57 3.12 -8.07
N LEU A 167 -14.92 4.28 -8.02
CA LEU A 167 -14.36 4.89 -9.22
C LEU A 167 -13.06 4.14 -9.52
N GLU A 168 -13.15 3.03 -10.27
CA GLU A 168 -11.96 2.38 -10.81
C GLU A 168 -11.31 3.33 -11.84
N HIS A 169 -10.38 4.17 -11.39
CA HIS A 169 -9.37 4.72 -12.27
C HIS A 169 -8.28 3.65 -12.42
N SER A 170 -8.45 2.78 -13.41
CA SER A 170 -7.36 1.90 -13.86
C SER A 170 -6.59 2.63 -14.96
N SER A 171 -5.42 3.16 -14.62
CA SER A 171 -4.47 3.55 -15.67
C SER A 171 -3.93 2.26 -16.29
N GLY A 172 -4.31 2.00 -17.54
CA GLY A 172 -3.89 0.81 -18.28
C GLY A 172 -2.37 0.66 -18.36
N ILE A 173 -1.92 -0.56 -18.66
CA ILE A 173 -0.53 -0.82 -19.02
C ILE A 173 -0.26 -0.06 -20.32
N PHE A 174 0.41 1.09 -20.25
CA PHE A 174 0.86 1.78 -21.45
C PHE A 174 2.10 1.05 -21.98
N PRO A 175 2.05 0.44 -23.19
CA PRO A 175 3.29 0.08 -23.87
C PRO A 175 4.10 1.35 -24.10
N ALA A 176 5.43 1.23 -24.03
CA ALA A 176 6.31 2.34 -24.31
C ALA A 176 5.96 2.96 -25.68
N PRO A 177 5.98 4.29 -25.82
CA PRO A 177 5.76 4.93 -27.12
C PRO A 177 6.84 4.44 -28.09
N GLY A 178 6.45 3.62 -29.08
CA GLY A 178 7.36 3.04 -30.06
C GLY A 178 7.12 1.58 -30.46
N ALA A 179 6.19 0.86 -29.84
CA ALA A 179 5.75 -0.43 -30.36
C ALA A 179 4.75 -0.22 -31.52
N GLU A 180 5.26 0.17 -32.69
CA GLU A 180 4.47 0.21 -33.91
C GLU A 180 3.98 -1.22 -34.23
N GLU A 181 2.67 -1.41 -34.11
CA GLU A 181 1.96 -2.59 -34.54
C GLU A 181 2.07 -2.66 -36.08
N THR A 182 3.04 -3.43 -36.57
CA THR A 182 3.24 -3.67 -38.00
C THR A 182 2.03 -4.44 -38.51
N THR A 183 1.03 -3.70 -38.98
CA THR A 183 -0.16 -4.26 -39.61
C THR A 183 0.23 -4.69 -41.03
N ALA A 184 0.39 -6.00 -41.24
CA ALA A 184 0.61 -6.55 -42.57
C ALA A 184 -0.63 -6.31 -43.45
N PRO A 185 -0.46 -5.97 -44.75
CA PRO A 185 -1.58 -5.71 -45.64
C PRO A 185 -2.35 -7.00 -46.00
N PRO A 186 -3.65 -6.90 -46.29
CA PRO A 186 -4.50 -8.06 -46.57
C PRO A 186 -4.11 -8.72 -47.90
N GLN A 187 -3.88 -10.03 -47.86
CA GLN A 187 -3.75 -10.85 -49.07
C GLN A 187 -5.12 -10.99 -49.74
N ALA A 188 -5.22 -10.50 -50.98
CA ALA A 188 -6.37 -10.77 -51.84
C ALA A 188 -6.37 -12.25 -52.23
N ILE A 189 -7.47 -12.94 -51.92
CA ILE A 189 -7.74 -14.31 -52.37
C ILE A 189 -8.31 -14.21 -53.79
N ALA A 190 -7.72 -14.96 -54.71
CA ALA A 190 -8.12 -15.10 -56.11
C ALA A 190 -9.33 -16.03 -56.29
#